data_AF-D8GJC6-F1
#
_entry.id   AF-D8GJC6-F1
#
_cell.length_a   1.000
_cell.length_b   1.000
_cell.length_c   1.000
_cell.angle_alpha   90.00
_cell.angle_beta   90.00
_cell.angle_gamma   90.00
#
_symmetry.space_group_name_H-M   'P 1'
#
loop_
_entity.id
_entity.type
_entity.pdbx_description
1 polymer ?
#
loop_
_entity_poly.entity_id
_entity_poly.type
_entity_poly.pdbx_seq_one_letter_code
_entity_poly.pdbx_strand_id
1 'polypeptide(L)'
;MNIVKLFELQENLNSRIRNNTSIKKDSLISKETLALQVKMAELANETQCFNFWSNDVTANNDLILKEYINSLNFILTLGLEKEFTDIKINIKTNDGDITSQFLNLYIDINDFIVCSSKDHYITLFEDFLSLGYSLGFSTKTIENAYYSKHSVLM
;
A
#
# COMPACT_ATOMS: atom_id res chain seq x y z
N MET A 1 10.14 -10.77 3.71
CA MET A 1 9.25 -9.88 4.50
C MET A 1 8.41 -10.75 5.41
N ASN A 2 8.23 -10.40 6.69
CA ASN A 2 7.34 -11.11 7.61
C ASN A 2 5.91 -10.58 7.48
N ILE A 3 5.19 -11.07 6.47
CA ILE A 3 3.83 -10.63 6.12
C ILE A 3 2.84 -10.89 7.27
N VAL A 4 2.97 -12.04 7.94
CA VAL A 4 2.15 -12.38 9.11
C VAL A 4 2.27 -11.28 10.16
N LYS A 5 3.50 -10.82 10.43
CA LYS A 5 3.72 -9.74 11.40
C LYS A 5 3.12 -8.41 10.97
N LEU A 6 3.11 -8.09 9.68
CA LEU A 6 2.49 -6.87 9.17
C LEU A 6 0.97 -6.90 9.36
N PHE A 7 0.32 -8.03 9.06
CA PHE A 7 -1.12 -8.19 9.30
C PHE A 7 -1.48 -8.06 10.79
N GLU A 8 -0.72 -8.70 11.68
CA GLU A 8 -0.93 -8.57 13.14
C GLU A 8 -0.89 -7.09 13.60
N LEU A 9 0.09 -6.33 13.11
CA LEU A 9 0.24 -4.92 13.47
C LEU A 9 -0.90 -4.07 12.89
N GLN A 10 -1.28 -4.32 11.64
CA GLN A 10 -2.38 -3.60 11.00
C GLN A 10 -3.72 -3.92 11.67
N GLU A 11 -3.97 -5.16 12.07
CA GLU A 11 -5.21 -5.56 12.76
C GLU A 11 -5.37 -4.82 14.10
N ASN A 12 -4.28 -4.69 14.86
CA ASN A 12 -4.25 -3.91 16.09
C ASN A 12 -4.57 -2.42 15.82
N LEU A 13 -3.97 -1.84 14.77
CA LEU A 13 -4.24 -0.45 14.38
C LEU A 13 -5.71 -0.26 13.96
N ASN A 14 -6.23 -1.16 13.12
CA ASN A 14 -7.60 -1.12 12.63
C ASN A 14 -8.60 -1.24 13.78
N SER A 15 -8.35 -2.13 14.74
CA SER A 15 -9.19 -2.30 15.93
C SER A 15 -9.27 -1.03 16.77
N ARG A 16 -8.13 -0.33 16.96
CA ARG A 16 -8.09 0.96 17.67
C ARG A 16 -8.89 2.04 16.94
N ILE A 17 -8.72 2.14 15.62
CA ILE A 17 -9.47 3.11 14.79
C ILE A 17 -10.98 2.82 14.86
N ARG A 18 -11.39 1.55 14.74
CA ARG A 18 -12.78 1.13 14.80
C ARG A 18 -13.42 1.40 16.15
N ASN A 19 -12.72 1.12 17.26
CA ASN A 19 -13.20 1.43 18.60
C ASN A 19 -13.42 2.93 18.83
N ASN A 20 -12.68 3.78 18.12
CA ASN A 20 -12.80 5.24 18.19
C ASN A 20 -13.78 5.82 17.17
N THR A 21 -14.49 5.01 16.38
CA THR A 21 -15.37 5.49 15.30
C THR A 21 -16.74 4.80 15.29
N SER A 22 -17.81 5.59 15.25
CA SER A 22 -19.20 5.08 15.19
C SER A 22 -19.66 4.79 13.75
N ILE A 23 -18.88 4.02 12.98
CA ILE A 23 -19.09 3.82 11.54
C ILE A 23 -19.71 2.44 11.25
N LYS A 24 -20.74 2.37 10.39
CA LYS A 24 -21.33 1.10 9.91
C LYS A 24 -20.35 0.33 9.02
N LYS A 25 -20.28 -0.99 9.18
CA LYS A 25 -19.34 -1.90 8.47
C LYS A 25 -19.41 -1.77 6.94
N ASP A 26 -20.59 -1.70 6.33
CA ASP A 26 -20.72 -1.59 4.87
C ASP A 26 -20.17 -0.27 4.29
N SER A 27 -20.14 0.80 5.09
CA SER A 27 -19.54 2.07 4.66
C SER A 27 -18.01 2.10 4.80
N LEU A 28 -17.42 1.06 5.39
CA LEU A 28 -16.03 1.04 5.79
C LEU A 28 -15.13 0.59 4.64
N ILE A 29 -15.51 -0.48 3.92
CA ILE A 29 -14.74 -0.98 2.77
C ILE A 29 -14.61 0.10 1.70
N SER A 30 -15.70 0.78 1.31
CA SER A 30 -15.62 1.86 0.30
C SER A 30 -14.73 3.03 0.75
N LYS A 31 -14.70 3.35 2.04
CA LYS A 31 -13.81 4.38 2.59
C LYS A 31 -12.35 3.94 2.58
N GLU A 32 -12.07 2.68 2.92
CA GLU A 32 -10.72 2.11 2.90
C GLU A 32 -10.18 1.98 1.47
N THR A 33 -11.03 1.59 0.52
CA THR A 33 -10.72 1.58 -0.91
C THR A 33 -10.36 2.98 -1.42
N LEU A 34 -11.18 3.99 -1.12
CA LEU A 34 -10.87 5.36 -1.52
C LEU A 34 -9.59 5.87 -0.84
N ALA A 35 -9.39 5.52 0.44
CA ALA A 35 -8.17 5.87 1.16
C ALA A 35 -6.92 5.25 0.50
N LEU A 36 -6.99 4.01 0.03
CA LEU A 36 -5.91 3.38 -0.74
C LEU A 36 -5.60 4.19 -2.01
N GLN A 37 -6.62 4.56 -2.80
CA GLN A 37 -6.42 5.35 -4.01
C GLN A 37 -5.79 6.72 -3.72
N VAL A 38 -6.25 7.40 -2.66
CA VAL A 38 -5.69 8.68 -2.23
C VAL A 38 -4.22 8.52 -1.80
N LYS A 39 -3.88 7.49 -1.02
CA LYS A 39 -2.48 7.26 -0.60
C LYS A 39 -1.57 6.86 -1.75
N MET A 40 -2.07 6.11 -2.73
CA MET A 40 -1.33 5.86 -3.98
C MET A 40 -1.08 7.13 -4.77
N ALA A 41 -2.06 8.02 -4.86
CA ALA A 41 -1.90 9.31 -5.54
C ALA A 41 -0.92 10.23 -4.80
N GLU A 42 -0.96 10.27 -3.47
CA GLU A 42 0.02 10.99 -2.65
C GLU A 42 1.43 10.43 -2.87
N LEU A 43 1.60 9.10 -2.87
CA LEU A 43 2.87 8.46 -3.16
C LEU A 43 3.38 8.81 -4.57
N ALA A 44 2.52 8.72 -5.61
CA ALA A 44 2.88 9.11 -6.96
C ALA A 44 3.30 10.59 -7.03
N ASN A 45 2.59 11.47 -6.32
CA ASN A 45 2.94 12.88 -6.19
C ASN A 45 4.33 13.08 -5.56
N GLU A 46 4.66 12.40 -4.47
CA GLU A 46 5.99 12.53 -3.87
C GLU A 46 7.13 12.02 -4.78
N THR A 47 6.85 11.02 -5.64
CA THR A 47 7.85 10.54 -6.62
C THR A 47 8.04 11.47 -7.80
N GLN A 48 7.06 12.33 -8.10
CA GLN A 48 7.03 13.19 -9.29
C GLN A 48 7.24 12.43 -10.62
N CYS A 49 7.02 11.12 -10.67
CA CYS A 49 7.35 10.28 -11.83
C CYS A 49 6.57 10.66 -13.10
N PHE A 50 5.39 11.26 -12.93
CA PHE A 50 4.51 11.72 -14.01
C PHE A 50 4.89 13.11 -14.56
N ASN A 51 5.77 13.85 -13.89
CA ASN A 51 6.05 15.23 -14.21
C ASN A 51 7.03 15.34 -15.39
N PHE A 52 6.49 15.27 -16.61
CA PHE A 52 7.28 15.36 -17.85
C PHE A 52 7.55 16.81 -18.31
N TRP A 53 6.95 17.80 -17.66
CA TRP A 53 6.98 19.21 -18.07
C TRP A 53 7.86 20.10 -17.17
N SER A 54 8.44 19.55 -16.10
CA SER A 54 9.38 20.25 -15.22
C SER A 54 10.64 19.41 -14.99
N ASN A 55 11.80 20.08 -15.00
CA ASN A 55 13.08 19.48 -14.62
C ASN A 55 13.44 19.72 -13.15
N ASP A 56 12.64 20.52 -12.43
CA ASP A 56 12.90 20.90 -11.04
C ASP A 56 12.17 19.94 -10.08
N VAL A 57 12.63 18.69 -10.07
CA VAL A 57 12.07 17.63 -9.25
C VAL A 57 13.01 17.35 -8.09
N THR A 58 12.60 17.75 -6.88
CA THR A 58 13.26 17.34 -5.64
C THR A 58 12.45 16.22 -5.00
N ALA A 59 12.83 14.98 -5.29
CA ALA A 59 12.25 13.81 -4.65
C ALA A 59 12.79 13.71 -3.20
N ASN A 60 11.89 13.69 -2.22
CA ASN A 60 12.25 13.46 -0.83
C ASN A 60 12.00 11.98 -0.48
N ASN A 61 13.08 11.20 -0.43
CA ASN A 61 12.99 9.76 -0.16
C ASN A 61 12.31 9.41 1.17
N ASP A 62 12.42 10.26 2.20
CA ASP A 62 11.75 10.03 3.48
C ASP A 62 10.24 10.23 3.36
N LEU A 63 9.80 11.23 2.58
CA LEU A 63 8.38 11.44 2.27
C LEU A 63 7.83 10.31 1.38
N ILE A 64 8.58 9.90 0.35
CA ILE A 64 8.19 8.76 -0.50
C ILE A 64 8.04 7.50 0.35
N LEU A 65 9.00 7.18 1.23
CA LEU A 65 8.91 6.02 2.10
C LEU A 65 7.71 6.12 3.06
N LYS A 66 7.45 7.30 3.63
CA LYS A 66 6.29 7.54 4.48
C LYS A 66 4.98 7.28 3.74
N GLU A 67 4.82 7.82 2.53
CA GLU A 67 3.61 7.62 1.74
C GLU A 67 3.49 6.18 1.21
N TYR A 68 4.62 5.52 0.93
CA TYR A 68 4.65 4.09 0.61
C TYR A 68 4.10 3.26 1.77
N ILE A 69 4.54 3.52 3.00
CA ILE A 69 4.01 2.85 4.18
C ILE A 69 2.53 3.19 4.43
N ASN A 70 2.08 4.41 4.11
CA ASN A 70 0.67 4.78 4.20
C ASN A 70 -0.19 3.95 3.23
N SER A 71 0.26 3.78 1.99
CA SER A 71 -0.38 2.92 1.00
C SER A 71 -0.41 1.46 1.45
N LEU A 72 0.71 0.94 1.98
CA LEU A 72 0.79 -0.43 2.50
C LEU A 72 -0.22 -0.70 3.62
N ASN A 73 -0.48 0.28 4.50
CA ASN A 73 -1.48 0.12 5.57
C ASN A 73 -2.87 -0.17 5.02
N PHE A 74 -3.26 0.51 3.93
CA PHE A 74 -4.58 0.31 3.34
C PHE A 74 -4.67 -0.98 2.51
N ILE A 75 -3.58 -1.43 1.88
CA ILE A 75 -3.52 -2.76 1.26
C ILE A 75 -3.69 -3.86 2.33
N LEU A 76 -2.99 -3.76 3.46
CA LEU A 76 -3.12 -4.72 4.57
C LEU A 76 -4.52 -4.67 5.19
N THR A 77 -5.08 -3.48 5.36
CA THR A 77 -6.45 -3.29 5.85
C THR A 77 -7.48 -3.98 4.97
N LEU A 78 -7.39 -3.81 3.65
CA LEU A 78 -8.30 -4.47 2.71
C LEU A 78 -8.13 -6.00 2.74
N GLY A 79 -6.90 -6.49 2.92
CA GLY A 79 -6.64 -7.92 3.13
C GLY A 79 -7.30 -8.47 4.39
N LEU A 80 -7.24 -7.74 5.50
CA LEU A 80 -7.92 -8.11 6.75
C LEU A 80 -9.43 -8.14 6.59
N GLU A 81 -10.03 -7.12 5.95
CA GLU A 81 -11.48 -7.08 5.74
C GLU A 81 -12.01 -8.19 4.84
N LYS A 82 -11.18 -8.70 3.93
CA LYS A 82 -11.51 -9.82 3.04
C LYS A 82 -11.04 -11.18 3.57
N GLU A 83 -10.41 -11.22 4.74
CA GLU A 83 -9.83 -12.43 5.33
C GLU A 83 -8.73 -13.07 4.44
N PHE A 84 -7.99 -12.25 3.69
CA PHE A 84 -6.89 -12.66 2.80
C PHE A 84 -5.52 -12.58 3.49
N THR A 85 -5.43 -13.06 4.73
CA THR A 85 -4.20 -12.97 5.54
C THR A 85 -3.22 -14.13 5.29
N ASP A 86 -3.70 -15.23 4.70
CA ASP A 86 -2.95 -16.44 4.37
C ASP A 86 -2.42 -16.41 2.92
N ILE A 87 -1.72 -15.33 2.58
CA ILE A 87 -1.12 -15.11 1.25
C ILE A 87 0.34 -15.55 1.18
N LYS A 88 0.75 -16.00 0.00
CA LYS A 88 2.15 -16.23 -0.36
C LYS A 88 2.49 -15.26 -1.48
N ILE A 89 3.49 -14.44 -1.26
CA ILE A 89 3.91 -13.41 -2.20
C ILE A 89 5.18 -13.86 -2.91
N ASN A 90 5.17 -13.75 -4.23
CA ASN A 90 6.30 -13.96 -5.10
C ASN A 90 6.60 -12.67 -5.87
N ILE A 91 7.49 -11.85 -5.31
CA ILE A 91 7.77 -10.54 -5.90
C ILE A 91 8.63 -10.73 -7.14
N LYS A 92 8.08 -10.32 -8.29
CA LYS A 92 8.81 -10.27 -9.55
C LYS A 92 9.41 -8.87 -9.72
N THR A 93 10.61 -8.82 -10.29
CA THR A 93 11.18 -7.55 -10.73
C THR A 93 10.33 -7.00 -11.88
N ASN A 94 10.09 -5.70 -11.84
CA ASN A 94 9.38 -4.99 -12.91
C ASN A 94 10.39 -4.11 -13.66
N ASP A 95 10.50 -4.34 -14.97
CA ASP A 95 11.44 -3.62 -15.84
C ASP A 95 10.86 -2.33 -16.42
N GLY A 96 9.59 -2.02 -16.12
CA GLY A 96 8.91 -0.79 -16.52
C GLY A 96 9.35 0.42 -15.69
N ASP A 97 9.18 1.62 -16.24
CA ASP A 97 9.40 2.86 -15.50
C ASP A 97 8.37 3.04 -14.35
N ILE A 98 8.70 3.90 -13.39
CA ILE A 98 7.87 4.14 -12.19
C ILE A 98 6.44 4.57 -12.56
N THR A 99 6.26 5.38 -13.61
CA THR A 99 4.94 5.83 -14.05
C THR A 99 4.11 4.66 -14.58
N SER A 100 4.70 3.82 -15.42
CA SER A 100 4.05 2.58 -15.90
C SER A 100 3.63 1.67 -14.74
N GLN A 101 4.45 1.55 -13.69
CA GLN A 101 4.13 0.76 -12.50
C GLN A 101 2.94 1.32 -11.71
N PHE A 102 2.85 2.65 -11.53
CA PHE A 102 1.66 3.26 -10.92
C PHE A 102 0.40 3.03 -11.74
N LEU A 103 0.48 3.13 -13.07
CA LEU A 103 -0.68 2.88 -13.94
C LEU A 103 -1.18 1.44 -13.81
N ASN A 104 -0.29 0.46 -13.76
CA ASN A 104 -0.64 -0.94 -13.51
C ASN A 104 -1.28 -1.12 -12.13
N LEU A 105 -0.73 -0.51 -11.09
CA LEU A 105 -1.32 -0.55 -9.75
C LEU A 105 -2.74 0.04 -9.71
N TYR A 106 -3.03 1.09 -10.46
CA TYR A 106 -4.40 1.60 -10.56
C TYR A 106 -5.34 0.61 -11.26
N ILE A 107 -4.86 -0.15 -12.24
CA ILE A 107 -5.62 -1.24 -12.85
C ILE A 107 -5.88 -2.32 -11.80
N ASP A 108 -4.85 -2.78 -11.10
CA ASP A 108 -4.97 -3.83 -10.07
C ASP A 108 -5.94 -3.43 -8.94
N ILE A 109 -5.90 -2.17 -8.51
CA ILE A 109 -6.84 -1.63 -7.53
C ILE A 109 -8.26 -1.72 -8.06
N ASN A 110 -8.51 -1.30 -9.30
CA ASN A 110 -9.84 -1.35 -9.89
C ASN A 110 -10.34 -2.78 -10.10
N ASP A 111 -9.47 -3.68 -10.57
CA ASP A 111 -9.81 -5.10 -10.74
C ASP A 111 -10.13 -5.76 -9.40
N PHE A 112 -9.38 -5.43 -8.34
CA PHE A 112 -9.68 -5.86 -6.98
C PHE A 112 -11.02 -5.27 -6.47
N ILE A 113 -11.35 -4.03 -6.80
CA ILE A 113 -12.65 -3.44 -6.44
C ILE A 113 -13.80 -4.19 -7.12
N VAL A 114 -13.66 -4.53 -8.40
CA VAL A 114 -14.72 -5.16 -9.20
C VAL A 114 -14.90 -6.64 -8.84
N CYS A 115 -13.80 -7.41 -8.80
CA CYS A 115 -13.85 -8.86 -8.63
C CYS A 115 -13.61 -9.30 -7.17
N SER A 116 -12.90 -8.50 -6.36
CA SER A 116 -12.61 -8.75 -4.94
C SER A 116 -12.09 -10.16 -4.61
N SER A 117 -11.41 -10.82 -5.55
CA SER A 117 -10.86 -12.16 -5.32
C SER A 117 -9.48 -12.09 -4.67
N LYS A 118 -9.09 -13.19 -4.02
CA LYS A 118 -7.78 -13.34 -3.39
C LYS A 118 -6.64 -13.26 -4.39
N ASP A 119 -6.83 -13.74 -5.62
CA ASP A 119 -5.81 -13.67 -6.67
C ASP A 119 -5.54 -12.22 -7.09
N HIS A 120 -6.59 -11.40 -7.32
CA HIS A 120 -6.41 -9.97 -7.62
C HIS A 120 -5.75 -9.23 -6.45
N TYR A 121 -6.07 -9.61 -5.21
CA TYR A 121 -5.40 -9.06 -4.03
C TYR A 121 -3.91 -9.41 -3.99
N ILE A 122 -3.55 -10.66 -4.31
CA ILE A 122 -2.15 -11.09 -4.37
C ILE A 122 -1.41 -10.32 -5.47
N THR A 123 -1.98 -10.19 -6.67
CA THR A 123 -1.39 -9.39 -7.77
C THR A 123 -1.13 -7.95 -7.33
N LEU A 124 -2.15 -7.27 -6.78
CA LEU A 124 -2.00 -5.91 -6.25
C LEU A 124 -0.88 -5.81 -5.21
N PHE A 125 -0.79 -6.78 -4.30
CA PHE A 125 0.23 -6.79 -3.26
C PHE A 125 1.63 -7.01 -3.87
N GLU A 126 1.78 -7.98 -4.76
CA GLU A 126 3.04 -8.30 -5.44
C GLU A 126 3.56 -7.11 -6.26
N ASP A 127 2.71 -6.50 -7.06
CA ASP A 127 3.08 -5.35 -7.89
C ASP A 127 3.38 -4.11 -7.04
N PHE A 128 2.70 -3.94 -5.90
CA PHE A 128 3.00 -2.86 -4.96
C PHE A 128 4.36 -3.04 -4.27
N LEU A 129 4.74 -4.27 -3.94
CA LEU A 129 6.08 -4.56 -3.43
C LEU A 129 7.14 -4.40 -4.50
N SER A 130 6.82 -4.76 -5.75
CA SER A 130 7.69 -4.51 -6.90
C SER A 130 7.98 -3.01 -7.08
N LEU A 131 6.96 -2.15 -6.97
CA LEU A 131 7.13 -0.70 -6.94
C LEU A 131 8.07 -0.25 -5.81
N GLY A 132 7.95 -0.83 -4.61
CA GLY A 132 8.84 -0.53 -3.50
C GLY A 132 10.32 -0.77 -3.83
N TYR A 133 10.63 -1.85 -4.56
CA TYR A 133 11.98 -2.11 -5.03
C TYR A 133 12.43 -1.12 -6.10
N SER A 134 11.55 -0.75 -7.03
CA SER A 134 11.81 0.28 -8.06
C SER A 134 12.09 1.66 -7.45
N LEU A 135 11.49 1.96 -6.30
CA LEU A 135 11.75 3.16 -5.49
C LEU A 135 13.02 3.06 -4.62
N GLY A 136 13.76 1.95 -4.71
CA GLY A 136 15.01 1.75 -3.97
C GLY A 136 14.82 1.24 -2.53
N PHE A 137 13.63 0.79 -2.15
CA PHE A 137 13.37 0.28 -0.81
C PHE A 137 13.71 -1.21 -0.71
N SER A 138 14.61 -1.55 0.20
CA SER A 138 14.83 -2.95 0.56
C SER A 138 13.66 -3.47 1.41
N THR A 139 13.44 -4.78 1.41
CA THR A 139 12.47 -5.41 2.31
C THR A 139 12.68 -5.01 3.77
N LYS A 140 13.93 -4.91 4.22
CA LYS A 140 14.27 -4.52 5.58
C LYS A 140 13.91 -3.05 5.85
N THR A 141 14.07 -2.17 4.86
CA THR A 141 13.66 -0.76 4.93
C THR A 141 12.15 -0.66 5.12
N ILE A 142 11.38 -1.40 4.31
CA ILE A 142 9.91 -1.42 4.39
C ILE A 142 9.45 -1.92 5.76
N GLU A 143 9.97 -3.06 6.22
CA GLU A 143 9.64 -3.63 7.53
C GLU A 143 9.96 -2.66 8.67
N ASN A 144 11.18 -2.11 8.71
CA ASN A 144 11.59 -1.20 9.76
C ASN A 144 10.73 0.07 9.80
N ALA A 145 10.43 0.66 8.63
CA ALA A 145 9.60 1.84 8.54
C ALA A 145 8.17 1.55 9.00
N TYR A 146 7.62 0.40 8.61
CA TYR A 146 6.30 -0.06 9.03
C TYR A 146 6.23 -0.28 10.54
N TYR A 147 7.21 -0.98 11.12
CA TYR A 147 7.31 -1.24 12.56
C TYR A 147 7.48 0.05 13.35
N SER A 148 8.34 0.96 12.89
CA SER A 148 8.57 2.24 13.54
C SER A 148 7.28 3.06 13.61
N LYS A 149 6.53 3.14 12.49
CA LYS A 149 5.23 3.82 12.46
C LYS A 149 4.23 3.22 13.47
N HIS A 150 4.15 1.89 13.55
CA HIS A 150 3.23 1.21 14.47
C HIS A 150 3.67 1.29 15.93
N SER A 151 4.98 1.32 16.20
CA SER A 151 5.51 1.49 17.56
C SER A 151 5.20 2.87 18.17
N VAL A 152 5.14 3.91 17.34
CA VAL A 152 4.74 5.27 17.75
C VAL A 152 3.22 5.37 17.97
N LEU A 153 2.45 4.52 17.27
CA LEU A 153 1.00 4.45 17.38
C LEU A 153 0.51 3.46 18.45
N MET A 154 1.41 2.70 19.09
CA MET A 154 1.14 1.71 20.14
C MET A 154 1.00 2.35 21.51
#